data_AF-A0A533WQ64-F1
#
_entry.id   AF-A0A533WQ64-F1
#
_cell.length_a   1.000
_cell.length_b   1.000
_cell.length_c   1.000
_cell.angle_alpha   90.00
_cell.angle_beta   90.00
_cell.angle_gamma   90.00
#
_symmetry.space_group_name_H-M   'P 1'
#
loop_
_entity.id
_entity.type
_entity.pdbx_description
1 polymer ?
#
loop_
_entity_poly.entity_id
_entity_poly.type
_entity_poly.pdbx_seq_one_letter_code
_entity_poly.pdbx_strand_id
1 'polypeptide(L)'
;MKRKSVLLGTVIVLSLLLISYVNQYANALGILEPPTNLTARAVSSSEIDLRWTAPSDLGGLLLTGYKIQRSTDGGSSWSTIVSNTGSTATAYSNTGLAPNTTYTYRVFAVTPLVTSSPSNTASATTASNITAPHPPTGLTATAASSSQINLGWAAPTNNGGSAITGYKIYRSTSSGTETGYVNLGNVTSYTNTGVTPGVTYFYKVRAVNALGVSPFSNEASATPYSITLVQWKLFRILWSNTRH
;
A
#
# COMPACT_ATOMS: atom_id res chain seq x y z
N MET A 1 58.76 59.40 -16.48
CA MET A 1 58.57 58.57 -15.26
C MET A 1 57.12 58.09 -15.02
N LYS A 2 56.06 58.83 -15.38
CA LYS A 2 54.66 58.46 -15.05
C LYS A 2 54.10 57.17 -15.71
N ARG A 3 54.49 56.82 -16.95
CA ARG A 3 53.91 55.66 -17.67
C ARG A 3 54.30 54.28 -17.11
N LYS A 4 55.51 54.14 -16.54
CA LYS A 4 55.95 52.87 -15.92
C LYS A 4 55.19 52.56 -14.62
N SER A 5 54.78 53.59 -13.88
CA SER A 5 54.03 53.43 -12.62
C SER A 5 52.59 52.97 -12.83
N VAL A 6 51.94 53.43 -13.91
CA VAL A 6 50.58 53.00 -14.26
C VAL A 6 50.57 51.56 -14.75
N LEU A 7 51.52 51.19 -15.62
CA LEU A 7 51.63 49.81 -16.10
C LEU A 7 51.90 48.81 -14.95
N LEU A 8 52.77 49.19 -14.01
CA LEU A 8 53.08 48.37 -12.84
C LEU A 8 51.86 48.24 -11.90
N GLY A 9 51.12 49.33 -11.68
CA GLY A 9 49.87 49.30 -10.91
C GLY A 9 48.80 48.40 -11.55
N THR A 10 48.60 48.48 -12.87
CA THR A 10 47.63 47.65 -13.59
C THR A 10 48.01 46.17 -13.56
N VAL A 11 49.30 45.83 -13.72
CA VAL A 11 49.78 44.44 -13.64
C VAL A 11 49.63 43.86 -12.23
N ILE A 12 49.85 44.67 -11.19
CA ILE A 12 49.63 44.26 -9.79
C ILE A 12 48.14 44.02 -9.53
N VAL A 13 47.24 44.87 -10.03
CA VAL A 13 45.80 44.68 -9.84
C VAL A 13 45.29 43.45 -10.60
N LEU A 14 45.72 43.23 -11.85
CA LEU A 14 45.35 42.03 -12.61
C LEU A 14 45.88 40.74 -11.97
N SER A 15 47.11 40.75 -11.43
CA SER A 15 47.67 39.59 -10.73
C SER A 15 46.96 39.32 -9.40
N LEU A 16 46.59 40.34 -8.62
CA LEU A 16 45.77 40.17 -7.42
C LEU A 16 44.35 39.65 -7.74
N LEU A 17 43.73 40.15 -8.82
CA LEU A 17 42.44 39.65 -9.29
C LEU A 17 42.54 38.20 -9.76
N LEU A 18 43.62 37.84 -10.47
CA LEU A 18 43.84 36.47 -10.91
C LEU A 18 44.12 35.54 -9.73
N ILE A 19 44.89 35.97 -8.73
CA ILE A 19 45.12 35.19 -7.49
C ILE A 19 43.81 35.04 -6.71
N SER A 20 43.00 36.10 -6.58
CA SER A 20 41.68 36.02 -5.94
C SER A 20 40.74 35.09 -6.70
N TYR A 21 40.75 35.13 -8.02
CA TYR A 21 39.99 34.23 -8.89
C TYR A 21 40.47 32.79 -8.67
N VAL A 22 41.76 32.51 -8.84
CA VAL A 22 42.34 31.17 -8.64
C VAL A 22 42.08 30.64 -7.22
N ASN A 23 42.15 31.46 -6.18
CA ASN A 23 41.84 31.05 -4.80
C ASN A 23 40.34 30.74 -4.60
N GLN A 24 39.45 31.50 -5.23
CA GLN A 24 38.01 31.22 -5.22
C GLN A 24 37.71 29.86 -5.89
N TYR A 25 38.37 29.54 -7.01
CA TYR A 25 38.24 28.24 -7.67
C TYR A 25 38.96 27.12 -6.91
N ALA A 26 40.10 27.38 -6.28
CA ALA A 26 40.81 26.40 -5.46
C ALA A 26 40.02 26.00 -4.20
N ASN A 27 39.34 26.95 -3.56
CA ASN A 27 38.39 26.68 -2.47
C ASN A 27 37.13 25.95 -2.97
N ALA A 28 36.64 26.28 -4.16
CA ALA A 28 35.52 25.56 -4.79
C ALA A 28 35.87 24.09 -5.17
N LEU A 29 37.16 23.79 -5.37
CA LEU A 29 37.67 22.43 -5.59
C LEU A 29 37.92 21.67 -4.27
N GLY A 30 37.88 22.34 -3.12
CA GLY A 30 38.12 21.79 -1.79
C GLY A 30 36.87 21.78 -0.91
N ILE A 31 35.98 20.80 -1.17
CA ILE A 31 34.89 20.31 -0.31
C ILE A 31 33.69 21.25 -0.15
N LEU A 32 32.85 21.31 -1.20
CA LEU A 32 31.42 21.54 -1.00
C LEU A 32 30.88 20.41 -0.11
N GLU A 33 30.52 20.74 1.13
CA GLU A 33 30.05 19.74 2.09
C GLU A 33 28.76 19.06 1.59
N PRO A 34 28.59 17.76 1.87
CA PRO A 34 27.33 17.09 1.58
C PRO A 34 26.23 17.57 2.54
N PRO A 35 24.95 17.49 2.13
CA PRO A 35 23.84 17.51 3.08
C PRO A 35 23.99 16.39 4.11
N THR A 36 23.49 16.59 5.32
CA THR A 36 23.59 15.61 6.41
C THR A 36 22.22 15.29 7.01
N ASN A 37 22.16 14.33 7.93
CA ASN A 37 20.94 13.93 8.65
C ASN A 37 19.76 13.64 7.71
N LEU A 38 20.02 13.01 6.56
CA LEU A 38 18.94 12.58 5.67
C LEU A 38 18.10 11.52 6.39
N THR A 39 16.80 11.76 6.43
CA THR A 39 15.77 10.85 6.93
C THR A 39 14.75 10.60 5.83
N ALA A 40 14.18 9.40 5.82
CA ALA A 40 13.10 9.01 4.93
C ALA A 40 11.95 8.44 5.77
N ARG A 41 10.72 8.86 5.49
CA ARG A 41 9.54 8.38 6.20
C ARG A 41 8.43 8.09 5.20
N ALA A 42 7.98 6.84 5.15
CA ALA A 42 6.78 6.50 4.39
C ALA A 42 5.55 7.12 5.04
N VAL A 43 4.75 7.83 4.25
CA VAL A 43 3.50 8.47 4.69
C VAL A 43 2.27 7.79 4.10
N SER A 44 2.42 7.09 2.98
CA SER A 44 1.37 6.29 2.36
C SER A 44 1.95 5.08 1.60
N SER A 45 1.09 4.36 0.87
CA SER A 45 1.52 3.28 -0.02
C SER A 45 2.19 3.77 -1.29
N SER A 46 2.19 5.07 -1.56
CA SER A 46 2.74 5.66 -2.79
C SER A 46 3.61 6.90 -2.55
N GLU A 47 3.94 7.20 -1.30
CA GLU A 47 4.67 8.41 -0.93
C GLU A 47 5.64 8.19 0.23
N ILE A 48 6.85 8.73 0.05
CA ILE A 48 7.90 8.84 1.07
C ILE A 48 8.35 10.30 1.15
N ASP A 49 8.31 10.85 2.36
CA ASP A 49 8.87 12.16 2.68
C ASP A 49 10.34 12.06 3.04
N LEU A 50 11.15 12.94 2.47
CA LEU A 50 12.56 13.13 2.76
C LEU A 50 12.78 14.43 3.52
N ARG A 51 13.67 14.41 4.51
CA ARG A 51 14.15 15.60 5.23
C ARG A 51 15.64 15.49 5.50
N TRP A 52 16.37 16.60 5.38
CA TRP A 52 17.82 16.64 5.62
C TRP A 52 18.24 17.97 6.25
N THR A 53 19.51 18.09 6.57
CA THR A 53 20.19 19.32 6.99
C THR A 53 21.03 19.85 5.83
N ALA A 54 20.94 21.15 5.55
CA ALA A 54 21.77 21.80 4.54
C ALA A 54 23.26 21.72 4.90
N PRO A 55 24.19 21.73 3.92
CA PRO A 55 25.62 21.81 4.21
C PRO A 55 25.98 23.07 5.00
N SER A 56 26.96 22.97 5.89
CA SER A 56 27.39 24.10 6.71
C SER A 56 28.38 25.02 5.99
N ASP A 57 29.14 24.46 5.04
CA ASP A 57 30.03 25.20 4.16
C ASP A 57 29.80 24.85 2.68
N LEU A 58 29.68 25.89 1.85
CA LEU A 58 29.53 25.79 0.39
C LEU A 58 30.77 26.31 -0.36
N GLY A 59 31.88 26.58 0.34
CA GLY A 59 33.10 27.12 -0.24
C GLY A 59 32.89 28.51 -0.86
N GLY A 60 31.94 29.30 -0.34
CA GLY A 60 31.55 30.60 -0.87
C GLY A 60 30.62 30.55 -2.09
N LEU A 61 30.12 29.38 -2.49
CA LEU A 61 29.14 29.24 -3.56
C LEU A 61 27.70 29.38 -3.05
N LEU A 62 26.80 29.83 -3.93
CA LEU A 62 25.37 29.89 -3.66
C LEU A 62 24.71 28.53 -3.90
N LEU A 63 23.98 28.04 -2.90
CA LEU A 63 23.11 26.88 -3.04
C LEU A 63 21.96 27.22 -4.00
N THR A 64 21.81 26.46 -5.08
CA THR A 64 20.69 26.60 -6.03
C THR A 64 19.63 25.53 -5.84
N GLY A 65 19.97 24.45 -5.14
CA GLY A 65 19.02 23.43 -4.70
C GLY A 65 19.70 22.11 -4.42
N TYR A 66 18.96 21.02 -4.60
CA TYR A 66 19.42 19.68 -4.28
C TYR A 66 19.16 18.70 -5.41
N LYS A 67 20.12 17.79 -5.65
CA LYS A 67 19.94 16.62 -6.49
C LYS A 67 19.52 15.45 -5.60
N ILE A 68 18.52 14.71 -6.02
CA ILE A 68 17.99 13.57 -5.26
C ILE A 68 18.13 12.32 -6.10
N GLN A 69 18.77 11.31 -5.52
CA GLN A 69 18.87 9.99 -6.12
C GLN A 69 18.13 8.96 -5.28
N ARG A 70 17.59 7.96 -5.98
CA ARG A 70 16.81 6.86 -5.41
C ARG A 70 17.36 5.53 -5.91
N SER A 71 17.35 4.53 -5.04
CA SER A 71 17.69 3.14 -5.32
C SER A 71 16.55 2.23 -4.86
N THR A 72 16.31 1.15 -5.61
CA THR A 72 15.37 0.06 -5.28
C THR A 72 16.08 -1.25 -4.93
N ASP A 73 17.41 -1.27 -4.92
CA ASP A 73 18.27 -2.44 -4.74
C ASP A 73 19.27 -2.25 -3.58
N GLY A 74 18.84 -1.52 -2.54
CA GLY A 74 19.64 -1.32 -1.33
C GLY A 74 20.85 -0.40 -1.49
N GLY A 75 20.89 0.42 -2.54
CA GLY A 75 21.99 1.33 -2.84
C GLY A 75 23.04 0.78 -3.81
N SER A 76 22.78 -0.35 -4.45
CA SER A 76 23.67 -0.94 -5.46
C SER A 76 23.64 -0.11 -6.76
N SER A 77 22.45 0.30 -7.19
CA SER A 77 22.22 1.14 -8.37
C SER A 77 21.38 2.37 -8.00
N TRP A 78 21.71 3.52 -8.60
CA TRP A 78 21.09 4.80 -8.29
C TRP A 78 20.52 5.47 -9.53
N SER A 79 19.25 5.87 -9.46
CA SER A 79 18.59 6.70 -10.47
C SER A 79 18.40 8.12 -9.93
N THR A 80 18.70 9.13 -10.76
CA THR A 80 18.38 10.53 -10.45
C THR A 80 16.89 10.76 -10.65
N ILE A 81 16.18 11.09 -9.56
CA ILE A 81 14.74 11.41 -9.61
C ILE A 81 14.50 12.91 -9.65
N VAL A 82 15.45 13.71 -9.15
CA VAL A 82 15.46 15.16 -9.26
C VAL A 82 16.89 15.59 -9.54
N SER A 83 17.13 16.26 -10.68
CA SER A 83 18.45 16.78 -11.04
C SER A 83 18.83 18.03 -10.26
N ASN A 84 17.85 18.91 -10.01
CA ASN A 84 17.96 20.06 -9.11
C ASN A 84 16.54 20.46 -8.64
N THR A 85 16.32 20.62 -7.34
CA THR A 85 15.05 21.12 -6.78
C THR A 85 14.76 22.58 -7.13
N GLY A 86 15.79 23.37 -7.50
CA GLY A 86 15.65 24.81 -7.74
C GLY A 86 15.24 25.59 -6.48
N SER A 87 15.41 24.99 -5.30
CA SER A 87 14.95 25.52 -4.03
C SER A 87 15.91 25.10 -2.92
N THR A 88 16.17 26.01 -1.97
CA THR A 88 17.01 25.76 -0.79
C THR A 88 16.27 25.01 0.33
N ALA A 89 14.99 24.69 0.14
CA ALA A 89 14.22 23.88 1.09
C ALA A 89 14.88 22.51 1.33
N THR A 90 14.89 22.07 2.59
CA THR A 90 15.56 20.82 3.02
C THR A 90 14.60 19.65 3.20
N ALA A 91 13.52 19.64 2.40
CA ALA A 91 12.51 18.60 2.39
C ALA A 91 12.02 18.32 0.97
N TYR A 92 11.61 17.09 0.71
CA TYR A 92 11.05 16.67 -0.58
C TYR A 92 10.09 15.49 -0.39
N SER A 93 8.93 15.55 -1.02
CA SER A 93 7.96 14.46 -1.04
C SER A 93 8.07 13.68 -2.35
N ASN A 94 8.47 12.42 -2.26
CA ASN A 94 8.57 11.54 -3.42
C ASN A 94 7.29 10.72 -3.57
N THR A 95 6.48 11.07 -4.56
CA THR A 95 5.15 10.46 -4.81
C THR A 95 5.19 9.46 -5.98
N GLY A 96 4.09 8.75 -6.21
CA GLY A 96 3.97 7.79 -7.32
C GLY A 96 4.79 6.51 -7.13
N LEU A 97 5.08 6.14 -5.88
CA LEU A 97 5.84 4.95 -5.53
C LEU A 97 4.97 3.69 -5.57
N ALA A 98 5.61 2.54 -5.76
CA ALA A 98 4.95 1.25 -5.65
C ALA A 98 4.69 0.91 -4.17
N PRO A 99 3.56 0.29 -3.84
CA PRO A 99 3.24 -0.16 -2.49
C PRO A 99 4.21 -1.26 -2.02
N ASN A 100 4.37 -1.39 -0.70
CA ASN A 100 5.21 -2.40 -0.05
C ASN A 100 6.63 -2.51 -0.66
N THR A 101 7.21 -1.39 -1.06
CA THR A 101 8.51 -1.33 -1.74
C THR A 101 9.47 -0.47 -0.95
N THR A 102 10.67 -1.01 -0.69
CA THR A 102 11.74 -0.28 -0.01
C THR A 102 12.50 0.58 -1.00
N TYR A 103 12.58 1.88 -0.71
CA TYR A 103 13.37 2.82 -1.47
C TYR A 103 14.48 3.37 -0.58
N THR A 104 15.67 3.49 -1.14
CA THR A 104 16.85 4.10 -0.49
C THR A 104 17.21 5.39 -1.20
N TYR A 105 17.53 6.42 -0.44
CA TYR A 105 17.76 7.77 -0.94
C TYR A 105 19.12 8.30 -0.53
N ARG A 106 19.64 9.21 -1.34
CA ARG A 106 20.76 10.10 -1.00
C ARG A 106 20.55 11.46 -1.67
N VAL A 107 20.99 12.52 -1.00
CA VAL A 107 20.79 13.91 -1.45
C VAL A 107 22.15 14.57 -1.62
N PHE A 108 22.25 15.45 -2.61
CA PHE A 108 23.46 16.23 -2.89
C PHE A 108 23.09 17.71 -2.94
N ALA A 109 23.95 18.58 -2.43
CA ALA A 109 23.82 20.01 -2.64
C ALA A 109 24.26 20.37 -4.06
N VAL A 110 23.50 21.26 -4.70
CA VAL A 110 23.75 21.73 -6.07
C VAL A 110 24.00 23.23 -6.02
N THR A 111 25.10 23.64 -6.65
CA THR A 111 25.46 25.04 -6.90
C THR A 111 25.52 25.26 -8.43
N PRO A 112 25.72 26.49 -8.93
CA PRO A 112 25.86 26.72 -10.37
C PRO A 112 27.08 26.03 -10.99
N LEU A 113 28.11 25.72 -10.20
CA LEU A 113 29.39 25.22 -10.70
C LEU A 113 29.64 23.74 -10.37
N VAL A 114 29.16 23.28 -9.21
CA VAL A 114 29.50 21.95 -8.68
C VAL A 114 28.33 21.32 -7.92
N THR A 115 28.30 19.99 -7.92
CA THR A 115 27.43 19.18 -7.05
C THR A 115 28.30 18.52 -5.98
N SER A 116 27.82 18.50 -4.74
CA SER A 116 28.55 17.95 -3.59
C SER A 116 28.79 16.44 -3.70
N SER A 117 29.47 15.87 -2.70
CA SER A 117 29.35 14.44 -2.36
C SER A 117 27.93 14.11 -1.84
N PRO A 118 27.49 12.83 -1.83
CA PRO A 118 26.17 12.49 -1.29
C PRO A 118 26.11 12.63 0.23
N SER A 119 24.92 12.86 0.75
CA SER A 119 24.58 12.66 2.16
C SER A 119 24.75 11.21 2.61
N ASN A 120 24.51 10.95 3.90
CA ASN A 120 24.16 9.61 4.36
C ASN A 120 22.98 9.05 3.54
N THR A 121 22.88 7.72 3.44
CA THR A 121 21.70 7.10 2.87
C THR A 121 20.58 7.01 3.90
N ALA A 122 19.34 7.02 3.43
CA ALA A 122 18.16 6.75 4.24
C ALA A 122 17.17 5.90 3.46
N SER A 123 16.52 4.94 4.13
CA SER A 123 15.57 4.04 3.49
C SER A 123 14.22 4.08 4.20
N ALA A 124 13.15 3.92 3.43
CA ALA A 124 11.82 3.67 3.95
C ALA A 124 11.07 2.71 3.02
N THR A 125 10.15 1.93 3.61
CA THR A 125 9.27 1.03 2.87
C THR A 125 7.88 1.66 2.82
N THR A 126 7.34 1.84 1.61
CA THR A 126 5.97 2.33 1.44
C THR A 126 4.96 1.38 2.11
N ALA A 127 3.85 1.93 2.60
CA ALA A 127 2.80 1.11 3.17
C ALA A 127 2.24 0.11 2.14
N SER A 128 1.64 -0.98 2.61
CA SER A 128 0.91 -1.87 1.72
C SER A 128 -0.43 -1.25 1.32
N ASN A 129 -0.88 -1.48 0.09
CA ASN A 129 -2.18 -1.00 -0.42
C ASN A 129 -3.28 -2.06 -0.35
N ILE A 130 -2.99 -3.21 0.25
CA ILE A 130 -3.90 -4.33 0.39
C ILE A 130 -4.84 -4.11 1.59
N THR A 131 -6.11 -4.49 1.44
CA THR A 131 -7.18 -4.30 2.43
C THR A 131 -7.94 -5.61 2.63
N ALA A 132 -8.83 -5.67 3.63
CA ALA A 132 -9.76 -6.79 3.75
C ALA A 132 -10.69 -6.85 2.53
N PRO A 133 -11.16 -8.04 2.12
CA PRO A 133 -12.00 -8.16 0.94
C PRO A 133 -13.38 -7.52 1.17
N HIS A 134 -14.08 -7.21 0.08
CA HIS A 134 -15.52 -6.90 0.13
C HIS A 134 -16.33 -8.13 0.56
N PRO A 135 -17.61 -7.96 0.98
CA PRO A 135 -18.44 -9.11 1.34
C PRO A 135 -18.69 -10.05 0.14
N PRO A 136 -18.83 -11.36 0.38
CA PRO A 136 -19.42 -12.27 -0.61
C PRO A 136 -20.80 -11.79 -1.04
N THR A 137 -21.17 -12.08 -2.28
CA THR A 137 -22.45 -11.62 -2.86
C THR A 137 -23.34 -12.81 -3.22
N GLY A 138 -24.65 -12.57 -3.33
CA GLY A 138 -25.60 -13.57 -3.79
C GLY A 138 -25.65 -14.83 -2.91
N LEU A 139 -25.52 -14.69 -1.58
CA LEU A 139 -25.70 -15.83 -0.68
C LEU A 139 -27.13 -16.35 -0.83
N THR A 140 -27.25 -17.65 -1.10
CA THR A 140 -28.50 -18.39 -1.16
C THR A 140 -28.47 -19.56 -0.18
N ALA A 141 -29.66 -19.92 0.31
CA ALA A 141 -29.87 -21.11 1.14
C ALA A 141 -31.07 -21.88 0.58
N THR A 142 -30.92 -23.19 0.38
CA THR A 142 -31.99 -24.03 -0.16
C THR A 142 -32.08 -25.33 0.64
N ALA A 143 -33.27 -25.62 1.18
CA ALA A 143 -33.54 -26.90 1.82
C ALA A 143 -33.49 -28.02 0.76
N ALA A 144 -32.57 -28.97 0.93
CA ALA A 144 -32.42 -30.11 0.03
C ALA A 144 -33.13 -31.36 0.57
N SER A 145 -33.26 -31.47 1.89
CA SER A 145 -33.99 -32.55 2.57
C SER A 145 -34.52 -32.07 3.92
N SER A 146 -35.09 -32.97 4.73
CA SER A 146 -35.48 -32.70 6.11
C SER A 146 -34.28 -32.47 7.06
N SER A 147 -33.06 -32.83 6.63
CA SER A 147 -31.83 -32.77 7.43
C SER A 147 -30.67 -32.09 6.71
N GLN A 148 -30.92 -31.40 5.59
CA GLN A 148 -29.90 -30.74 4.79
C GLN A 148 -30.35 -29.41 4.20
N ILE A 149 -29.49 -28.39 4.32
CA ILE A 149 -29.57 -27.11 3.61
C ILE A 149 -28.28 -26.92 2.80
N ASN A 150 -28.40 -26.61 1.51
CA ASN A 150 -27.27 -26.25 0.66
C ASN A 150 -27.15 -24.73 0.57
N LEU A 151 -25.93 -24.23 0.73
CA LEU A 151 -25.56 -22.83 0.59
C LEU A 151 -24.72 -22.63 -0.66
N GLY A 152 -24.93 -21.50 -1.34
CA GLY A 152 -24.10 -21.05 -2.45
C GLY A 152 -23.94 -19.54 -2.44
N TRP A 153 -22.78 -19.04 -2.84
CA TRP A 153 -22.48 -17.60 -2.92
C TRP A 153 -21.48 -17.31 -4.05
N ALA A 154 -21.32 -16.05 -4.40
CA ALA A 154 -20.26 -15.59 -5.28
C ALA A 154 -19.10 -14.98 -4.48
N ALA A 155 -17.89 -15.06 -5.04
CA ALA A 155 -16.74 -14.36 -4.48
C ALA A 155 -16.96 -12.84 -4.46
N PRO A 156 -16.28 -12.11 -3.56
CA PRO A 156 -16.34 -10.65 -3.54
C PRO A 156 -15.92 -10.03 -4.87
N THR A 157 -16.57 -8.94 -5.26
CA THR A 157 -16.20 -8.17 -6.47
C THR A 157 -14.83 -7.48 -6.35
N ASN A 158 -14.37 -7.25 -5.11
CA ASN A 158 -13.03 -6.74 -4.80
C ASN A 158 -12.43 -7.58 -3.67
N ASN A 159 -11.26 -8.14 -3.91
CA ASN A 159 -10.53 -8.98 -2.95
C ASN A 159 -9.57 -8.19 -2.06
N GLY A 160 -9.56 -6.86 -2.14
CA GLY A 160 -8.67 -6.00 -1.37
C GLY A 160 -7.21 -6.07 -1.82
N GLY A 161 -6.93 -6.47 -3.06
CA GLY A 161 -5.57 -6.56 -3.59
C GLY A 161 -4.79 -7.81 -3.13
N SER A 162 -5.44 -8.74 -2.44
CA SER A 162 -4.86 -10.03 -2.04
C SER A 162 -5.84 -11.17 -2.33
N ALA A 163 -5.31 -12.35 -2.69
CA ALA A 163 -6.15 -13.50 -3.05
C ALA A 163 -7.06 -13.93 -1.88
N ILE A 164 -8.29 -14.33 -2.20
CA ILE A 164 -9.19 -14.94 -1.21
C ILE A 164 -8.61 -16.31 -0.82
N THR A 165 -8.40 -16.50 0.47
CA THR A 165 -7.86 -17.72 1.07
C THR A 165 -8.96 -18.62 1.63
N GLY A 166 -10.12 -18.05 1.94
CA GLY A 166 -11.25 -18.83 2.40
C GLY A 166 -12.48 -18.03 2.78
N TYR A 167 -13.45 -18.71 3.39
CA TYR A 167 -14.73 -18.16 3.79
C TYR A 167 -15.11 -18.59 5.20
N LYS A 168 -15.85 -17.74 5.92
CA LYS A 168 -16.41 -18.03 7.24
C LYS A 168 -17.93 -17.97 7.16
N ILE A 169 -18.58 -19.05 7.56
CA ILE A 169 -20.04 -19.14 7.63
C ILE A 169 -20.48 -18.87 9.05
N TYR A 170 -21.53 -18.08 9.18
CA TYR A 170 -22.22 -17.77 10.42
C TYR A 170 -23.65 -18.27 10.31
N ARG A 171 -24.19 -18.81 11.41
CA ARG A 171 -25.52 -19.42 11.46
C ARG A 171 -26.27 -19.03 12.73
N SER A 172 -27.59 -18.90 12.64
CA SER A 172 -28.51 -18.83 13.79
C SER A 172 -29.87 -19.44 13.43
N THR A 173 -30.72 -19.64 14.43
CA THR A 173 -32.16 -19.94 14.26
C THR A 173 -33.03 -18.68 14.39
N SER A 174 -32.42 -17.51 14.57
CA SER A 174 -33.08 -16.21 14.61
C SER A 174 -32.34 -15.20 13.73
N SER A 175 -33.08 -14.48 12.89
CA SER A 175 -32.54 -13.48 11.98
C SER A 175 -31.68 -12.45 12.71
N GLY A 176 -30.55 -12.06 12.11
CA GLY A 176 -29.68 -11.01 12.65
C GLY A 176 -28.79 -11.42 13.82
N THR A 177 -28.81 -12.69 14.24
CA THR A 177 -28.06 -13.20 15.41
C THR A 177 -27.03 -14.26 15.04
N GLU A 178 -26.60 -14.31 13.79
CA GLU A 178 -25.67 -15.33 13.30
C GLU A 178 -24.31 -15.27 14.00
N THR A 179 -23.87 -16.40 14.53
CA THR A 179 -22.56 -16.57 15.16
C THR A 179 -21.69 -17.54 14.36
N GLY A 180 -20.37 -17.50 14.58
CA GLY A 180 -19.42 -18.29 13.79
C GLY A 180 -19.73 -19.78 13.85
N TYR A 181 -19.88 -20.41 12.67
CA TYR A 181 -20.25 -21.81 12.54
C TYR A 181 -19.12 -22.66 11.95
N VAL A 182 -18.57 -22.28 10.79
CA VAL A 182 -17.50 -23.03 10.13
C VAL A 182 -16.56 -22.11 9.34
N ASN A 183 -15.28 -22.46 9.30
CA ASN A 183 -14.27 -21.85 8.44
C ASN A 183 -13.96 -22.82 7.28
N LEU A 184 -13.88 -22.29 6.06
CA LEU A 184 -13.68 -23.04 4.83
C LEU A 184 -12.46 -22.49 4.08
N GLY A 185 -11.89 -23.32 3.20
CA GLY A 185 -10.94 -22.86 2.19
C GLY A 185 -11.60 -22.03 1.10
N ASN A 186 -10.90 -21.79 -0.01
CA ASN A 186 -11.41 -21.00 -1.14
C ASN A 186 -12.48 -21.77 -1.94
N VAL A 187 -13.70 -21.83 -1.41
CA VAL A 187 -14.88 -22.47 -2.00
C VAL A 187 -16.07 -21.52 -2.00
N THR A 188 -17.04 -21.76 -2.88
CA THR A 188 -18.24 -20.90 -3.05
C THR A 188 -19.55 -21.60 -2.70
N SER A 189 -19.48 -22.76 -2.05
CA SER A 189 -20.64 -23.53 -1.61
C SER A 189 -20.35 -24.28 -0.32
N TYR A 190 -21.42 -24.63 0.40
CA TYR A 190 -21.35 -25.45 1.60
C TYR A 190 -22.63 -26.24 1.80
N THR A 191 -22.49 -27.51 2.18
CA THR A 191 -23.61 -28.39 2.52
C THR A 191 -23.75 -28.50 4.03
N ASN A 192 -24.82 -27.93 4.58
CA ASN A 192 -25.13 -27.98 6.00
C ASN A 192 -26.03 -29.17 6.32
N THR A 193 -25.45 -30.25 6.84
CA THR A 193 -26.17 -31.44 7.28
C THR A 193 -26.53 -31.40 8.77
N GLY A 194 -27.47 -32.23 9.21
CA GLY A 194 -27.85 -32.36 10.62
C GLY A 194 -28.74 -31.22 11.13
N VAL A 195 -29.41 -30.51 10.22
CA VAL A 195 -30.40 -29.48 10.56
C VAL A 195 -31.73 -30.12 10.98
N THR A 196 -32.48 -29.43 11.84
CA THR A 196 -33.75 -29.96 12.37
C THR A 196 -34.91 -29.67 11.40
N PRO A 197 -35.75 -30.68 11.08
CA PRO A 197 -36.94 -30.49 10.26
C PRO A 197 -37.85 -29.37 10.79
N GLY A 198 -38.29 -28.45 9.92
CA GLY A 198 -39.19 -27.36 10.29
C GLY A 198 -38.55 -26.19 11.04
N VAL A 199 -37.25 -26.24 11.37
CA VAL A 199 -36.54 -25.12 12.01
C VAL A 199 -35.90 -24.23 10.94
N THR A 200 -36.22 -22.94 10.95
CA THR A 200 -35.58 -21.97 10.04
C THR A 200 -34.17 -21.66 10.52
N TYR A 201 -33.20 -21.78 9.61
CA TYR A 201 -31.82 -21.36 9.85
C TYR A 201 -31.50 -20.13 9.00
N PHE A 202 -30.84 -19.16 9.61
CA PHE A 202 -30.34 -17.93 9.00
C PHE A 202 -28.82 -18.01 8.86
N TYR A 203 -28.29 -17.51 7.75
CA TYR A 203 -26.89 -17.61 7.38
C TYR A 203 -26.34 -16.29 6.87
N LYS A 204 -25.07 -16.04 7.20
CA LYS A 204 -24.23 -15.01 6.59
C LYS A 204 -22.85 -15.58 6.29
N VAL A 205 -22.19 -15.07 5.26
CA VAL A 205 -20.84 -15.50 4.88
C VAL A 205 -19.90 -14.30 4.83
N ARG A 206 -18.65 -14.49 5.24
CA ARG A 206 -17.56 -13.51 5.10
C ARG A 206 -16.40 -14.12 4.33
N ALA A 207 -15.75 -13.35 3.47
CA ALA A 207 -14.53 -13.76 2.77
C ALA A 207 -13.28 -13.42 3.60
N VAL A 208 -12.19 -14.13 3.36
CA VAL A 208 -10.91 -13.96 4.07
C VAL A 208 -9.76 -13.84 3.06
N ASN A 209 -8.90 -12.84 3.22
CA ASN A 209 -7.61 -12.75 2.51
C ASN A 209 -6.47 -12.61 3.52
N ALA A 210 -5.24 -12.33 3.05
CA ALA A 210 -4.07 -12.19 3.93
C ALA A 210 -4.18 -11.06 4.98
N LEU A 211 -5.11 -10.11 4.82
CA LEU A 211 -5.21 -8.91 5.66
C LEU A 211 -6.32 -9.04 6.68
N GLY A 212 -7.38 -9.76 6.33
CA GLY A 212 -8.48 -9.92 7.25
C GLY A 212 -9.74 -10.46 6.60
N VAL A 213 -10.84 -10.20 7.31
CA VAL A 213 -12.16 -10.77 7.04
C VAL A 213 -13.09 -9.66 6.58
N SER A 214 -13.80 -9.87 5.48
CA SER A 214 -14.77 -8.91 4.92
C SER A 214 -15.90 -8.57 5.89
N PRO A 215 -16.74 -7.56 5.62
CA PRO A 215 -18.11 -7.50 6.17
C PRO A 215 -18.95 -8.73 5.81
N PHE A 216 -20.14 -8.84 6.40
CA PHE A 216 -21.09 -9.91 6.08
C PHE A 216 -21.72 -9.74 4.69
N SER A 217 -22.00 -10.87 4.03
CA SER A 217 -22.91 -10.95 2.89
C SER A 217 -24.34 -10.53 3.25
N ASN A 218 -25.24 -10.56 2.26
CA ASN A 218 -26.67 -10.62 2.53
C ASN A 218 -26.98 -11.82 3.46
N GLU A 219 -28.05 -11.68 4.26
CA GLU A 219 -28.59 -12.79 5.02
C GLU A 219 -29.40 -13.70 4.09
N ALA A 220 -29.27 -15.01 4.26
CA ALA A 220 -30.10 -16.00 3.59
C ALA A 220 -30.69 -16.95 4.62
N SER A 221 -31.88 -17.49 4.37
CA SER A 221 -32.49 -18.45 5.26
C SER A 221 -33.18 -19.59 4.51
N ALA A 222 -33.30 -20.73 5.18
CA ALA A 222 -34.03 -21.88 4.68
C ALA A 222 -34.60 -22.69 5.86
N THR A 223 -35.73 -23.33 5.62
CA THR A 223 -36.41 -24.23 6.56
C THR A 223 -36.39 -25.64 5.98
N PRO A 224 -35.72 -26.62 6.60
CA PRO A 224 -35.71 -28.01 6.12
C PRO A 224 -37.12 -28.60 6.11
N TYR A 225 -37.39 -29.49 5.16
CA TYR A 225 -38.74 -30.07 4.99
C TYR A 225 -39.22 -30.78 6.26
N SER A 226 -40.46 -30.50 6.67
CA SER A 226 -41.10 -31.22 7.78
C SER A 226 -41.49 -32.64 7.37
N ILE A 227 -41.19 -33.61 8.24
CA ILE A 227 -41.53 -35.03 8.03
C ILE A 227 -43.06 -35.25 8.09
N THR A 228 -43.80 -34.34 8.73
CA THR A 228 -45.26 -34.40 8.88
C THR A 228 -46.06 -34.14 7.60
N LEU A 229 -45.50 -33.58 6.53
CA LEU A 229 -46.25 -33.24 5.30
C LEU A 229 -46.16 -34.29 4.18
N VAL A 230 -45.14 -35.14 4.18
CA VAL A 230 -44.95 -36.17 3.13
C VAL A 230 -45.93 -37.33 3.32
N GLN A 231 -46.24 -37.69 4.57
CA GLN A 231 -47.18 -38.75 4.90
C GLN A 231 -48.62 -38.41 4.47
N TRP A 232 -49.10 -37.17 4.65
CA TRP A 232 -50.48 -36.80 4.28
C TRP A 232 -50.72 -36.64 2.78
N LYS A 233 -49.70 -36.20 2.01
CA LYS A 233 -49.81 -36.12 0.55
C LYS A 233 -49.92 -37.52 -0.07
N LEU A 234 -49.17 -38.50 0.46
CA LEU A 234 -49.27 -39.90 0.05
C LEU A 234 -50.55 -40.57 0.59
N PHE A 235 -50.98 -40.27 1.82
CA PHE A 235 -52.22 -40.81 2.39
C PHE A 235 -53.47 -40.38 1.61
N ARG A 236 -53.56 -39.11 1.16
CA ARG A 236 -54.70 -38.65 0.35
C ARG A 236 -54.79 -39.36 -1.00
N ILE A 237 -53.63 -39.67 -1.62
CA ILE A 237 -53.58 -40.37 -2.91
C ILE A 237 -53.98 -41.84 -2.74
N LEU A 238 -53.51 -42.51 -1.68
CA LEU A 238 -53.85 -43.91 -1.43
C LEU A 238 -55.30 -44.10 -0.96
N TRP A 239 -55.85 -43.18 -0.16
CA TRP A 239 -57.23 -43.29 0.34
C TRP A 239 -58.30 -42.94 -0.72
N SER A 240 -57.95 -42.11 -1.70
CA SER A 240 -58.79 -41.81 -2.86
C SER A 240 -58.97 -43.00 -3.82
N ASN A 241 -58.02 -43.95 -3.87
CA ASN A 241 -58.07 -45.10 -4.77
C ASN A 241 -58.77 -46.34 -4.17
N THR A 242 -59.15 -46.31 -2.89
CA THR A 242 -59.82 -47.43 -2.21
C THR A 242 -61.32 -47.19 -1.96
N ARG A 243 -61.88 -46.08 -2.47
CA ARG A 243 -63.33 -45.80 -2.43
C ARG A 243 -63.91 -45.73 -3.85
N HIS A 244 -63.85 -46.84 -4.57
CA HIS A 244 -64.70 -47.13 -5.73
C HIS A 244 -65.00 -48.62 -5.77
#